data_AF-A0A5M4B5J5-F1
#
_entry.id   AF-A0A5M4B5J5-F1
#
_cell.length_a   1.000
_cell.length_b   1.000
_cell.length_c   1.000
_cell.angle_alpha   90.00
_cell.angle_beta   90.00
_cell.angle_gamma   90.00
#
_symmetry.space_group_name_H-M   'P 1'
#
loop_
_entity.id
_entity.type
_entity.pdbx_description
1 polymer ?
#
loop_
_entity_poly.entity_id
_entity_poly.type
_entity_poly.pdbx_seq_one_letter_code
_entity_poly.pdbx_strand_id
1 'polypeptide(L)'
;MAGEINKLIPQYGELNRIYNDWVTNYAFSFDKQKFITDFYRQHNDTKAFEAAILELVLDKQKEQYTLILNSLKIEIEKNIRAYETKPLNDDVIKRVCFHYADRHNSAIKDQLEITTKLHEPLNDAYHRYDFIGFREHTDEEEIQAEKEYERCKAEYDKEKKELDKLYELQKQDRKEAFQYIENLSGNVYRLSLLFMEVLKKYLPNDREEKQQDEPVKQNEQEEVQNSPEGQHEYFDMKQLSPIHETCVGEQFEAITIADFYANINLYPCKNKLKIKAREKIRVCYLIFLMSEKLSKQYRDEWRSQILKLLDIDESYYRSKYKEPVSDFPSDSNQKFAKEMESIFG
;
A
#
# COMPACT_ATOMS: atom_id res chain seq x y z
N MET A 1 -22.14 -4.54 -22.67
CA MET A 1 -23.13 -4.21 -21.61
C MET A 1 -22.47 -3.17 -20.70
N ALA A 2 -22.95 -1.93 -20.71
CA ALA A 2 -22.52 -0.81 -19.87
C ALA A 2 -22.54 -1.04 -18.33
N GLY A 3 -22.76 -2.28 -17.87
CA GLY A 3 -22.95 -2.65 -16.48
C GLY A 3 -21.69 -2.66 -15.63
N GLU A 4 -20.49 -2.72 -16.22
CA GLU A 4 -19.25 -2.72 -15.41
C GLU A 4 -18.87 -1.33 -14.91
N ILE A 5 -18.93 -0.30 -15.77
CA ILE A 5 -18.64 1.09 -15.38
C ILE A 5 -19.66 1.61 -14.35
N ASN A 6 -20.95 1.30 -14.52
CA ASN A 6 -21.99 1.71 -13.57
C ASN A 6 -21.84 1.07 -12.18
N LYS A 7 -21.17 -0.09 -12.08
CA LYS A 7 -20.87 -0.74 -10.80
C LYS A 7 -19.65 -0.14 -10.10
N LEU A 8 -18.71 0.44 -10.85
CA LEU A 8 -17.50 1.04 -10.28
C LEU A 8 -17.78 2.32 -9.50
N ILE A 9 -18.74 3.14 -9.94
CA ILE A 9 -19.10 4.40 -9.26
C ILE A 9 -19.46 4.17 -7.78
N PRO A 10 -20.44 3.31 -7.42
CA PRO A 10 -20.78 3.09 -6.02
C PRO A 10 -19.64 2.42 -5.22
N GLN A 11 -18.82 1.58 -5.85
CA GLN A 11 -17.67 0.98 -5.18
C GLN A 11 -16.58 1.99 -4.85
N TYR A 12 -16.28 2.92 -5.76
CA TYR A 12 -15.40 4.04 -5.47
C TYR A 12 -15.99 4.96 -4.39
N GLY A 13 -17.31 5.15 -4.37
CA GLY A 13 -18.00 5.85 -3.28
C GLY A 13 -17.76 5.20 -1.91
N GLU A 14 -17.82 3.88 -1.83
CA GLU A 14 -17.52 3.15 -0.60
C GLU A 14 -16.03 3.20 -0.24
N LEU A 15 -15.11 3.10 -1.22
CA LEU A 15 -13.68 3.36 -0.97
C LEU A 15 -13.47 4.75 -0.36
N ASN A 16 -14.11 5.78 -0.93
CA ASN A 16 -14.02 7.15 -0.45
C ASN A 16 -14.52 7.29 0.99
N ARG A 17 -15.62 6.63 1.33
CA ARG A 17 -16.13 6.57 2.70
C ARG A 17 -15.13 5.92 3.65
N ILE A 18 -14.54 4.79 3.26
CA ILE A 18 -13.52 4.08 4.04
C ILE A 18 -12.30 4.97 4.30
N TYR A 19 -11.77 5.62 3.27
CA TYR A 19 -10.61 6.51 3.42
C TYR A 19 -10.95 7.76 4.22
N ASN A 20 -12.13 8.36 4.05
CA ASN A 20 -12.55 9.53 4.84
C ASN A 20 -12.71 9.19 6.34
N ASP A 21 -13.26 8.03 6.67
CA ASP A 21 -13.33 7.54 8.05
C ASP A 21 -11.93 7.34 8.65
N TRP A 22 -10.97 6.86 7.86
CA TRP A 22 -9.58 6.70 8.27
C TRP A 22 -8.89 8.05 8.49
N VAL A 23 -9.06 8.99 7.56
CA VAL A 23 -8.48 10.34 7.62
C VAL A 23 -9.02 11.08 8.85
N THR A 24 -10.34 11.07 9.05
CA THR A 24 -11.02 11.89 10.06
C THR A 24 -11.01 11.26 11.45
N ASN A 25 -11.34 9.96 11.54
CA ASN A 25 -11.64 9.29 12.81
C ASN A 25 -10.61 8.21 13.19
N TYR A 26 -9.60 7.96 12.35
CA TYR A 26 -8.70 6.80 12.49
C TYR A 26 -9.47 5.47 12.58
N ALA A 27 -10.68 5.43 12.03
CA ALA A 27 -11.61 4.30 12.17
C ALA A 27 -11.44 3.32 11.00
N PHE A 28 -10.75 2.20 11.26
CA PHE A 28 -10.48 1.17 10.28
C PHE A 28 -10.74 -0.22 10.85
N SER A 29 -11.35 -1.12 10.06
CA SER A 29 -11.76 -2.46 10.46
C SER A 29 -11.34 -3.52 9.44
N PHE A 30 -11.44 -4.79 9.82
CA PHE A 30 -11.16 -5.90 8.93
C PHE A 30 -12.06 -5.91 7.68
N ASP A 31 -13.36 -5.64 7.84
CA ASP A 31 -14.29 -5.60 6.70
C ASP A 31 -13.91 -4.51 5.69
N LYS A 32 -13.42 -3.35 6.17
CA LYS A 32 -12.90 -2.28 5.30
C LYS A 32 -11.64 -2.71 4.56
N GLN A 33 -10.73 -3.41 5.23
CA GLN A 33 -9.53 -3.98 4.60
C GLN A 33 -9.88 -5.03 3.54
N LYS A 34 -10.84 -5.90 3.85
CA LYS A 34 -11.38 -6.90 2.93
C LYS A 34 -11.95 -6.24 1.68
N PHE A 35 -12.76 -5.19 1.85
CA PHE A 35 -13.33 -4.44 0.74
C PHE A 35 -12.26 -3.83 -0.18
N ILE A 36 -11.23 -3.17 0.37
CA ILE A 36 -10.14 -2.60 -0.43
C ILE A 36 -9.41 -3.68 -1.23
N THR A 37 -9.13 -4.82 -0.60
CA THR A 37 -8.44 -5.94 -1.24
C THR A 37 -9.28 -6.57 -2.35
N ASP A 38 -10.56 -6.82 -2.08
CA ASP A 38 -11.49 -7.40 -3.04
C ASP A 38 -11.69 -6.46 -4.23
N PHE A 39 -11.83 -5.14 -3.99
CA PHE A 39 -11.87 -4.13 -5.04
C PHE A 39 -10.67 -4.23 -5.97
N TYR A 40 -9.45 -4.26 -5.42
CA TYR A 40 -8.25 -4.38 -6.23
C TYR A 40 -8.22 -5.67 -7.04
N ARG A 41 -8.53 -6.81 -6.42
CA ARG A 41 -8.52 -8.12 -7.08
C ARG A 41 -9.53 -8.23 -8.22
N GLN A 42 -10.68 -7.56 -8.08
CA GLN A 42 -11.75 -7.58 -9.08
C GLN A 42 -11.49 -6.62 -10.25
N HIS A 43 -10.76 -5.51 -10.01
CA HIS A 43 -10.69 -4.40 -10.97
C HIS A 43 -9.26 -4.02 -11.39
N ASN A 44 -8.24 -4.82 -11.08
CA ASN A 44 -6.84 -4.47 -11.43
C ASN A 44 -6.49 -4.53 -12.93
N ASP A 45 -7.40 -4.95 -13.82
CA ASP A 45 -7.16 -5.00 -15.26
C ASP A 45 -7.55 -3.67 -15.95
N THR A 46 -6.55 -2.87 -16.27
CA THR A 46 -6.72 -1.60 -17.00
C THR A 46 -7.21 -1.76 -18.42
N LYS A 47 -6.94 -2.90 -19.09
CA LYS A 47 -7.44 -3.17 -20.43
C LYS A 47 -8.93 -3.51 -20.39
N ALA A 48 -9.35 -4.30 -19.41
CA ALA A 48 -10.77 -4.59 -19.18
C ALA A 48 -11.54 -3.30 -18.87
N PHE A 49 -10.97 -2.41 -18.05
CA PHE A 49 -11.54 -1.09 -17.78
C PHE A 49 -11.69 -0.23 -19.04
N GLU A 50 -10.64 -0.12 -19.87
CA GLU A 50 -10.70 0.63 -21.12
C GLU A 50 -11.70 0.03 -22.11
N ALA A 51 -11.78 -1.30 -22.22
CA ALA A 51 -12.79 -1.98 -23.03
C ALA A 51 -14.22 -1.68 -22.54
N ALA A 52 -14.45 -1.66 -21.23
CA ALA A 52 -15.75 -1.31 -20.66
C ALA A 52 -16.16 0.15 -20.94
N ILE A 53 -15.19 1.08 -20.99
CA ILE A 53 -15.44 2.47 -21.43
C ILE A 53 -15.80 2.49 -22.92
N LEU A 54 -15.05 1.79 -23.77
CA LEU A 54 -15.34 1.72 -25.21
C LEU A 54 -16.73 1.16 -25.47
N GLU A 55 -17.13 0.09 -24.77
CA GLU A 55 -18.48 -0.44 -24.84
C GLU A 55 -19.54 0.60 -24.44
N LEU A 56 -19.31 1.37 -23.36
CA LEU A 56 -20.22 2.41 -22.92
C LEU A 56 -20.37 3.53 -23.97
N VAL A 57 -19.26 3.96 -24.56
CA VAL A 57 -19.21 5.01 -25.59
C VAL A 57 -19.90 4.55 -26.88
N LEU A 58 -19.80 3.27 -27.24
CA LEU A 58 -20.47 2.69 -28.41
C LEU A 58 -21.97 2.42 -28.18
N ASP A 59 -22.38 2.10 -26.94
CA ASP A 59 -23.77 1.76 -26.58
C ASP A 59 -24.66 3.00 -26.33
N LYS A 60 -24.07 4.12 -25.90
CA LYS A 60 -24.83 5.30 -25.42
C LYS A 60 -24.55 6.57 -26.20
N GLN A 61 -25.52 7.49 -26.18
CA GLN A 61 -25.35 8.84 -26.71
C GLN A 61 -24.32 9.64 -25.90
N LYS A 62 -23.72 10.64 -26.55
CA LYS A 62 -22.61 11.45 -26.02
C LYS A 62 -22.91 12.01 -24.64
N GLU A 63 -24.07 12.61 -24.47
CA GLU A 63 -24.51 13.26 -23.24
C GLU A 63 -24.62 12.24 -22.09
N GLN A 64 -25.08 11.02 -22.40
CA GLN A 64 -25.31 9.98 -21.40
C GLN A 64 -24.00 9.35 -20.92
N TYR A 65 -23.11 8.93 -21.84
CA TYR A 65 -21.83 8.35 -21.42
C TYR A 65 -20.96 9.42 -20.75
N THR A 66 -20.98 10.66 -21.22
CA THR A 66 -20.17 11.75 -20.64
C THR A 66 -20.57 12.00 -19.19
N LEU A 67 -21.88 12.00 -18.88
CA LEU A 67 -22.37 12.13 -17.52
C LEU A 67 -21.89 10.99 -16.61
N ILE A 68 -21.95 9.74 -17.08
CA ILE A 68 -21.49 8.56 -16.33
C ILE A 68 -19.98 8.63 -16.09
N LEU A 69 -19.19 8.91 -17.13
CA LEU A 69 -17.73 9.00 -17.03
C LEU A 69 -17.29 10.18 -16.14
N ASN A 70 -17.97 11.32 -16.18
CA ASN A 70 -17.70 12.44 -15.28
C ASN A 70 -18.03 12.10 -13.83
N SER A 71 -19.12 11.38 -13.58
CA SER A 71 -19.45 10.90 -12.23
C SER A 71 -18.36 9.96 -11.70
N LEU A 72 -17.88 9.04 -12.54
CA LEU A 72 -16.79 8.14 -12.16
C LEU A 72 -15.48 8.92 -11.91
N LYS A 73 -15.13 9.85 -12.81
CA LYS A 73 -13.96 10.73 -12.67
C LYS A 73 -13.95 11.42 -11.30
N ILE A 74 -15.07 12.03 -10.90
CA ILE A 74 -15.19 12.72 -9.61
C ILE A 74 -14.92 11.77 -8.43
N GLU A 75 -15.48 10.55 -8.47
CA GLU A 75 -15.27 9.58 -7.39
C GLU A 75 -13.83 9.06 -7.34
N ILE A 76 -13.16 8.88 -8.48
CA ILE A 76 -11.74 8.48 -8.52
C ILE A 76 -10.84 9.64 -8.04
N GLU A 77 -11.12 10.89 -8.41
CA GLU A 77 -10.39 12.06 -7.92
C GLU A 77 -10.52 12.25 -6.40
N LYS A 78 -11.71 11.97 -5.83
CA LYS A 78 -11.89 11.95 -4.38
C LYS A 78 -11.04 10.84 -3.74
N ASN A 79 -10.97 9.67 -4.37
CA ASN A 79 -10.20 8.53 -3.88
C ASN A 79 -8.70 8.82 -3.81
N ILE A 80 -8.16 9.35 -4.90
CA ILE A 80 -6.76 9.77 -5.01
C ILE A 80 -6.43 10.76 -3.89
N ARG A 81 -7.23 11.83 -3.75
CA ARG A 81 -7.02 12.85 -2.71
C ARG A 81 -7.12 12.29 -1.29
N ALA A 82 -8.08 11.41 -1.03
CA ALA A 82 -8.25 10.81 0.29
C ALA A 82 -7.04 9.93 0.67
N TYR A 83 -6.51 9.16 -0.29
CA TYR A 83 -5.29 8.38 -0.09
C TYR A 83 -4.05 9.26 0.12
N GLU A 84 -3.86 10.29 -0.70
CA GLU A 84 -2.73 11.23 -0.59
C GLU A 84 -2.72 12.01 0.72
N THR A 85 -3.91 12.38 1.20
CA THR A 85 -4.06 13.06 2.50
C THR A 85 -3.52 12.19 3.63
N LYS A 86 -3.78 10.88 3.59
CA LYS A 86 -3.33 9.95 4.62
C LYS A 86 -3.34 8.49 4.14
N PRO A 87 -2.19 7.98 3.70
CA PRO A 87 -2.07 6.58 3.29
C PRO A 87 -2.38 5.61 4.45
N LEU A 88 -2.98 4.46 4.12
CA LEU A 88 -3.12 3.35 5.06
C LEU A 88 -1.76 2.66 5.22
N ASN A 89 -1.29 2.57 6.46
CA ASN A 89 -0.02 1.91 6.77
C ASN A 89 -0.19 0.41 7.05
N ASP A 90 0.90 -0.34 6.91
CA ASP A 90 0.90 -1.79 7.09
C ASP A 90 0.55 -2.20 8.53
N ASP A 91 0.94 -1.39 9.52
CA ASP A 91 0.72 -1.70 10.93
C ASP A 91 -0.77 -1.68 11.29
N VAL A 92 -1.53 -0.73 10.75
CA VAL A 92 -2.98 -0.65 10.93
C VAL A 92 -3.65 -1.88 10.33
N ILE A 93 -3.24 -2.28 9.13
CA ILE A 93 -3.79 -3.47 8.44
C ILE A 93 -3.47 -4.74 9.21
N LYS A 94 -2.20 -4.95 9.57
CA LYS A 94 -1.78 -6.10 10.39
C LYS A 94 -2.57 -6.15 11.70
N ARG A 95 -2.72 -5.01 12.39
CA ARG A 95 -3.48 -4.94 13.65
C ARG A 95 -4.94 -5.35 13.48
N VAL A 96 -5.65 -4.84 12.47
CA VAL A 96 -7.06 -5.20 12.27
C VAL A 96 -7.22 -6.66 11.83
N CYS A 97 -6.30 -7.19 11.02
CA CYS A 97 -6.28 -8.60 10.62
C CYS A 97 -6.00 -9.52 11.81
N PHE A 98 -5.01 -9.22 12.65
CA PHE A 98 -4.73 -10.01 13.84
C PHE A 98 -5.87 -9.93 14.86
N HIS A 99 -6.46 -8.75 15.07
CA HIS A 99 -7.62 -8.63 15.94
C HIS A 99 -8.78 -9.51 15.44
N TYR A 100 -9.06 -9.51 14.14
CA TYR A 100 -10.10 -10.37 13.57
C TYR A 100 -9.77 -11.85 13.77
N ALA A 101 -8.54 -12.26 13.46
CA ALA A 101 -8.04 -13.63 13.60
C ALA A 101 -8.12 -14.16 15.05
N ASP A 102 -8.00 -13.27 16.03
CA ASP A 102 -7.95 -13.61 17.45
C ASP A 102 -9.23 -13.23 18.21
N ARG A 103 -10.33 -12.88 17.52
CA ARG A 103 -11.58 -12.41 18.13
C ARG A 103 -12.23 -13.40 19.09
N HIS A 104 -11.93 -14.68 18.98
CA HIS A 104 -12.45 -15.74 19.83
C HIS A 104 -11.57 -16.08 21.04
N ASN A 105 -10.41 -15.42 21.22
CA ASN A 105 -9.48 -15.73 22.31
C ASN A 105 -10.12 -15.66 23.71
N SER A 106 -10.96 -14.66 23.97
CA SER A 106 -11.64 -14.55 25.27
C SER A 106 -12.61 -15.70 25.48
N ALA A 107 -13.48 -15.97 24.49
CA ALA A 107 -14.45 -17.06 24.58
C ALA A 107 -13.78 -18.43 24.72
N ILE A 108 -12.69 -18.67 24.01
CA ILE A 108 -11.88 -19.89 24.14
C ILE A 108 -11.31 -20.01 25.55
N LYS A 109 -10.77 -18.92 26.10
CA LYS A 109 -10.22 -18.91 27.47
C LYS A 109 -11.29 -19.23 28.51
N ASP A 110 -12.45 -18.59 28.41
CA ASP A 110 -13.56 -18.78 29.34
C ASP A 110 -14.11 -20.23 29.25
N GLN A 111 -14.29 -20.74 28.04
CA GLN A 111 -14.75 -22.11 27.80
C GLN A 111 -13.73 -23.17 28.24
N LEU A 112 -12.43 -22.88 28.09
CA LEU A 112 -11.35 -23.73 28.55
C LEU A 112 -11.35 -23.82 30.09
N GLU A 113 -11.61 -22.72 30.78
CA GLU A 113 -11.74 -22.71 32.25
C GLU A 113 -12.91 -23.59 32.71
N ILE A 114 -14.08 -23.49 32.05
CA ILE A 114 -15.24 -24.35 32.31
C ILE A 114 -14.88 -25.82 32.11
N THR A 115 -14.29 -26.15 30.96
CA THR A 115 -13.92 -27.54 30.62
C THR A 115 -12.88 -28.10 31.61
N THR A 116 -11.95 -27.27 32.09
CA THR A 116 -10.93 -27.65 33.07
C THR A 116 -11.53 -27.95 34.44
N LYS A 117 -12.51 -27.15 34.90
CA LYS A 117 -13.21 -27.38 36.17
C LYS A 117 -13.98 -28.70 36.21
N LEU A 118 -14.40 -29.22 35.05
CA LEU A 118 -15.09 -30.51 34.95
C LEU A 118 -14.14 -31.71 34.98
N HIS A 119 -12.83 -31.51 34.85
CA HIS A 119 -11.86 -32.60 34.80
C HIS A 119 -11.75 -33.36 36.13
N GLU A 120 -11.70 -32.64 37.25
CA GLU A 120 -11.62 -33.24 38.59
C GLU A 120 -12.87 -34.07 38.94
N PRO A 121 -14.11 -33.55 38.82
CA PRO A 121 -15.32 -34.34 39.02
C PRO A 121 -15.43 -35.57 38.10
N LEU A 122 -15.04 -35.42 36.83
CA LEU A 122 -15.05 -36.54 35.88
C LEU A 122 -14.06 -37.64 36.28
N ASN A 123 -12.84 -37.24 36.65
CA ASN A 123 -11.79 -38.17 37.06
C ASN A 123 -12.19 -38.88 38.37
N ASP A 124 -12.75 -38.15 39.34
CA ASP A 124 -13.24 -38.74 40.59
C ASP A 124 -14.37 -39.75 40.35
N ALA A 125 -15.36 -39.41 39.51
CA ALA A 125 -16.45 -40.32 39.16
C ALA A 125 -15.93 -41.56 38.41
N TYR A 126 -14.94 -41.37 37.51
CA TYR A 126 -14.26 -42.47 36.83
C TYR A 126 -13.56 -43.41 37.80
N HIS A 127 -12.76 -42.88 38.74
CA HIS A 127 -12.08 -43.70 39.75
C HIS A 127 -13.08 -44.44 40.63
N ARG A 128 -14.17 -43.80 41.08
CA ARG A 128 -15.20 -44.49 41.88
C ARG A 128 -15.81 -45.67 41.13
N TYR A 129 -16.12 -45.49 39.85
CA TYR A 129 -16.67 -46.55 39.01
C TYR A 129 -15.65 -47.66 38.74
N ASP A 130 -14.41 -47.33 38.39
CA ASP A 130 -13.34 -48.30 38.11
C ASP A 130 -12.95 -49.12 39.35
N PHE A 131 -12.88 -48.49 40.52
CA PHE A 131 -12.50 -49.16 41.77
C PHE A 131 -13.59 -50.04 42.38
N ILE A 132 -14.86 -49.92 41.96
CA ILE A 132 -15.96 -50.65 42.62
C ILE A 132 -15.85 -52.16 42.43
N GLY A 133 -15.36 -52.61 41.27
CA GLY A 133 -15.16 -54.03 40.96
C GLY A 133 -14.08 -54.72 41.80
N PHE A 134 -13.33 -53.98 42.62
CA PHE A 134 -12.25 -54.50 43.46
C PHE A 134 -12.63 -54.62 44.96
N ARG A 135 -13.88 -54.32 45.34
CA ARG A 135 -14.39 -54.48 46.72
C ARG A 135 -15.74 -55.22 46.75
N GLU A 136 -16.13 -55.73 47.91
CA GLU A 136 -17.54 -56.14 48.12
C GLU A 136 -18.45 -54.91 47.96
N HIS A 137 -19.50 -55.06 47.15
CA HIS A 137 -20.47 -54.02 46.83
C HIS A 137 -21.83 -54.66 46.50
N THR A 138 -22.89 -53.84 46.46
CA THR A 138 -24.21 -54.26 45.94
C THR A 138 -24.40 -53.81 44.49
N ASP A 139 -25.28 -54.51 43.77
CA ASP A 139 -25.66 -54.14 42.39
C ASP A 139 -26.17 -52.69 42.32
N GLU A 140 -26.84 -52.18 43.36
CA GLU A 140 -27.28 -50.79 43.39
C GLU A 140 -26.13 -49.78 43.48
N GLU A 141 -25.04 -50.11 44.20
CA GLU A 141 -23.86 -49.26 44.29
C GLU A 141 -23.14 -49.14 42.93
N GLU A 142 -23.06 -50.24 42.18
CA GLU A 142 -22.47 -50.27 40.83
C GLU A 142 -23.28 -49.43 39.84
N ILE A 143 -24.60 -49.64 39.78
CA ILE A 143 -25.51 -48.85 38.94
C ILE A 143 -25.43 -47.36 39.28
N GLN A 144 -25.27 -47.01 40.55
CA GLN A 144 -25.17 -45.61 40.97
C GLN A 144 -23.83 -44.97 40.56
N ALA A 145 -22.72 -45.70 40.68
CA ALA A 145 -21.41 -45.24 40.24
C ALA A 145 -21.33 -45.06 38.71
N GLU A 146 -21.89 -45.99 37.95
CA GLU A 146 -21.98 -45.89 36.48
C GLU A 146 -22.79 -44.66 36.05
N LYS A 147 -23.96 -44.44 36.68
CA LYS A 147 -24.81 -43.27 36.40
C LYS A 147 -24.11 -41.95 36.71
N GLU A 148 -23.35 -41.88 37.81
CA GLU A 148 -22.59 -40.68 38.18
C GLU A 148 -21.47 -40.41 37.17
N TYR A 149 -20.73 -41.44 36.76
CA TYR A 149 -19.69 -41.34 35.73
C TYR A 149 -20.26 -40.88 34.39
N GLU A 150 -21.29 -41.53 33.87
CA GLU A 150 -21.89 -41.17 32.58
C GLU A 150 -22.52 -39.76 32.59
N ARG A 151 -23.06 -39.31 33.74
CA ARG A 151 -23.50 -37.91 33.91
C ARG A 151 -22.33 -36.93 33.79
N CYS A 152 -21.27 -37.13 34.57
CA CYS A 152 -20.09 -36.24 34.54
C CYS A 152 -19.41 -36.22 33.17
N LYS A 153 -19.33 -37.38 32.51
CA LYS A 153 -18.79 -37.53 31.16
C LYS A 153 -19.65 -36.81 30.12
N ALA A 154 -20.98 -36.93 30.18
CA ALA A 154 -21.88 -36.23 29.27
C ALA A 154 -21.78 -34.70 29.42
N GLU A 155 -21.64 -34.19 30.64
CA GLU A 155 -21.40 -32.77 30.92
C GLU A 155 -20.05 -32.31 30.35
N TYR A 156 -18.96 -33.04 30.62
CA TYR A 156 -17.65 -32.75 30.06
C TYR A 156 -17.64 -32.76 28.54
N ASP A 157 -18.19 -33.80 27.91
CA ASP A 157 -18.22 -33.96 26.45
C ASP A 157 -19.02 -32.84 25.77
N LYS A 158 -20.07 -32.35 26.42
CA LYS A 158 -20.84 -31.21 25.93
C LYS A 158 -20.00 -29.93 25.91
N GLU A 159 -19.34 -29.60 27.02
CA GLU A 159 -18.53 -28.39 27.12
C GLU A 159 -17.25 -28.47 26.26
N LYS A 160 -16.69 -29.68 26.12
CA LYS A 160 -15.57 -29.98 25.23
C LYS A 160 -15.94 -29.77 23.76
N LYS A 161 -17.13 -30.22 23.33
CA LYS A 161 -17.64 -29.96 21.97
C LYS A 161 -17.79 -28.47 21.68
N GLU A 162 -18.23 -27.68 22.66
CA GLU A 162 -18.33 -26.22 22.47
C GLU A 162 -16.96 -25.56 22.34
N LEU A 163 -15.98 -25.99 23.15
CA LEU A 163 -14.60 -25.56 23.02
C LEU A 163 -14.00 -25.89 21.64
N ASP A 164 -14.24 -27.10 21.14
CA ASP A 164 -13.72 -27.53 19.83
C ASP A 164 -14.34 -26.71 18.68
N LYS A 165 -15.63 -26.33 18.78
CA LYS A 165 -16.26 -25.41 17.81
C LYS A 165 -15.59 -24.04 17.80
N LEU A 166 -15.28 -23.48 18.97
CA LEU A 166 -14.60 -22.18 19.07
C LEU A 166 -13.21 -22.21 18.42
N TYR A 167 -12.46 -23.30 18.61
CA TYR A 167 -11.16 -23.48 17.94
C TYR A 167 -11.29 -23.58 16.42
N GLU A 168 -12.28 -24.30 15.92
CA GLU A 168 -12.50 -24.39 14.46
C GLU A 168 -12.96 -23.04 13.86
N LEU A 169 -13.80 -22.27 14.57
CA LEU A 169 -14.14 -20.90 14.16
C LEU A 169 -12.90 -20.00 14.09
N GLN A 170 -12.08 -20.00 15.15
CA GLN A 170 -10.85 -19.20 15.18
C GLN A 170 -9.87 -19.60 14.05
N LYS A 171 -9.77 -20.88 13.74
CA LYS A 171 -8.94 -21.39 12.65
C LYS A 171 -9.43 -20.90 11.28
N GLN A 172 -10.75 -20.85 11.08
CA GLN A 172 -11.34 -20.27 9.87
C GLN A 172 -11.05 -18.78 9.77
N ASP A 173 -11.23 -18.03 10.86
CA ASP A 173 -10.97 -16.59 10.90
C ASP A 173 -9.51 -16.24 10.65
N ARG A 174 -8.58 -17.03 11.22
CA ARG A 174 -7.15 -16.91 10.93
C ARG A 174 -6.88 -17.11 9.44
N LYS A 175 -7.43 -18.18 8.85
CA LYS A 175 -7.27 -18.48 7.43
C LYS A 175 -7.84 -17.36 6.55
N GLU A 176 -8.98 -16.77 6.92
CA GLU A 176 -9.55 -15.63 6.22
C GLU A 176 -8.66 -14.39 6.37
N ALA A 177 -8.30 -14.01 7.60
CA ALA A 177 -7.49 -12.82 7.88
C ALA A 177 -6.15 -12.81 7.12
N PHE A 178 -5.47 -13.97 7.05
CA PHE A 178 -4.22 -14.09 6.32
C PHE A 178 -4.35 -13.84 4.81
N GLN A 179 -5.52 -14.07 4.21
CA GLN A 179 -5.74 -13.76 2.79
C GLN A 179 -5.79 -12.26 2.51
N TYR A 180 -6.01 -11.45 3.55
CA TYR A 180 -6.23 -10.01 3.47
C TYR A 180 -5.15 -9.18 4.18
N ILE A 181 -4.07 -9.83 4.64
CA ILE A 181 -3.01 -9.19 5.44
C ILE A 181 -2.10 -8.26 4.62
N GLU A 182 -2.05 -8.45 3.30
CA GLU A 182 -1.25 -7.62 2.41
C GLU A 182 -1.89 -6.25 2.22
N ASN A 183 -1.07 -5.20 2.30
CA ASN A 183 -1.52 -3.83 2.06
C ASN A 183 -1.61 -3.52 0.57
N LEU A 184 -2.82 -3.62 0.02
CA LEU A 184 -3.10 -3.29 -1.38
C LEU A 184 -3.60 -1.86 -1.58
N SER A 185 -3.70 -1.05 -0.52
CA SER A 185 -4.22 0.33 -0.62
C SER A 185 -3.38 1.20 -1.57
N GLY A 186 -2.05 1.05 -1.56
CA GLY A 186 -1.17 1.73 -2.52
C GLY A 186 -1.31 1.22 -3.95
N ASN A 187 -1.70 -0.05 -4.12
CA ASN A 187 -1.98 -0.61 -5.45
C ASN A 187 -3.32 -0.08 -5.99
N VAL A 188 -4.34 0.07 -5.15
CA VAL A 188 -5.60 0.75 -5.49
C VAL A 188 -5.33 2.20 -5.89
N TYR A 189 -4.50 2.93 -5.14
CA TYR A 189 -4.12 4.30 -5.52
C TYR A 189 -3.48 4.37 -6.91
N ARG A 190 -2.51 3.50 -7.20
CA ARG A 190 -1.87 3.43 -8.54
C ARG A 190 -2.87 3.05 -9.62
N LEU A 191 -3.77 2.12 -9.34
CA LEU A 191 -4.83 1.73 -10.26
C LEU A 191 -5.77 2.91 -10.55
N SER A 192 -6.16 3.67 -9.53
CA SER A 192 -6.97 4.88 -9.66
C SER A 192 -6.30 5.94 -10.56
N LEU A 193 -4.98 6.14 -10.44
CA LEU A 193 -4.23 7.01 -11.34
C LEU A 193 -4.30 6.53 -12.79
N LEU A 194 -4.10 5.23 -13.04
CA LEU A 194 -4.20 4.64 -14.38
C LEU A 194 -5.61 4.76 -14.96
N PHE A 195 -6.64 4.53 -14.15
CA PHE A 195 -8.03 4.70 -14.57
C PHE A 195 -8.34 6.16 -14.93
N MET A 196 -7.81 7.12 -14.19
CA MET A 196 -7.92 8.54 -14.53
C MET A 196 -7.26 8.87 -15.87
N GLU A 197 -6.08 8.33 -16.15
CA GLU A 197 -5.41 8.53 -17.45
C GLU A 197 -6.24 7.96 -18.61
N VAL A 198 -6.85 6.80 -18.42
CA VAL A 198 -7.75 6.21 -19.42
C VAL A 198 -9.00 7.07 -19.61
N LEU A 199 -9.66 7.51 -18.52
CA LEU A 199 -10.87 8.33 -18.58
C LEU A 199 -10.66 9.64 -19.34
N LYS A 200 -9.50 10.29 -19.15
CA LYS A 200 -9.14 11.54 -19.84
C LYS A 200 -9.17 11.42 -21.37
N LYS A 201 -8.96 10.21 -21.94
CA LYS A 201 -9.01 9.99 -23.40
C LYS A 201 -10.43 10.05 -23.96
N TYR A 202 -11.44 9.76 -23.15
CA TYR A 202 -12.84 9.58 -23.59
C TYR A 202 -13.76 10.72 -23.13
N LEU A 203 -13.27 11.59 -22.24
CA LEU A 203 -13.96 12.81 -21.83
C LEU A 203 -13.54 13.97 -22.74
N PRO A 204 -14.49 14.77 -23.27
CA PRO A 204 -14.15 16.00 -23.99
C PRO A 204 -13.32 16.92 -23.08
N ASN A 205 -12.25 17.51 -23.61
CA ASN A 205 -11.52 18.55 -22.87
C ASN A 205 -12.48 19.71 -22.59
N ASP A 206 -12.65 20.07 -21.31
CA ASP A 206 -13.44 21.24 -20.86
C ASP A 206 -12.97 22.58 -21.49
N ARG A 207 -11.86 22.57 -22.26
CA ARG A 207 -11.29 23.73 -22.94
C ARG A 207 -11.87 24.01 -24.33
N GLU A 208 -12.62 23.09 -24.95
CA GLU A 208 -13.04 23.26 -26.35
C GLU A 208 -14.41 23.93 -26.56
N GLU A 209 -15.20 24.18 -25.50
CA GLU A 209 -16.56 24.73 -25.64
C GLU A 209 -16.68 26.25 -25.41
N LYS A 210 -15.57 27.02 -25.34
CA LYS A 210 -15.62 28.48 -25.11
C LYS A 210 -14.91 29.38 -26.12
N GLN A 211 -14.43 28.85 -27.25
CA GLN A 211 -13.74 29.69 -28.26
C GLN A 211 -14.24 29.41 -29.67
N GLN A 212 -15.49 29.79 -29.94
CA GLN A 212 -15.93 30.09 -31.30
C GLN A 212 -16.78 31.36 -31.24
N ASP A 213 -16.11 32.51 -31.21
CA ASP A 213 -16.56 33.75 -31.87
C ASP A 213 -15.49 34.84 -31.64
N GLU A 214 -14.76 35.13 -32.73
CA GLU A 214 -14.03 36.35 -33.11
C GLU A 214 -12.56 36.18 -33.58
N PRO A 215 -12.14 36.97 -34.59
CA PRO A 215 -11.11 36.56 -35.54
C PRO A 215 -9.68 36.97 -35.15
N VAL A 216 -8.77 36.06 -35.51
CA VAL A 216 -7.34 36.19 -35.83
C VAL A 216 -6.72 37.60 -35.66
N LYS A 217 -5.81 37.70 -34.69
CA LYS A 217 -4.59 38.51 -34.83
C LYS A 217 -3.38 37.65 -34.47
N GLN A 218 -2.53 37.46 -35.47
CA GLN A 218 -1.18 36.93 -35.32
C GLN A 218 -0.38 37.87 -34.43
N ASN A 219 0.31 37.32 -33.42
CA ASN A 219 1.64 37.74 -33.01
C ASN A 219 2.28 36.61 -32.18
N GLU A 220 3.38 36.12 -32.74
CA GLU A 220 4.62 35.65 -32.12
C GLU A 220 4.62 34.95 -30.74
N GLN A 221 5.27 33.76 -30.78
CA GLN A 221 5.94 33.05 -29.69
C GLN A 221 5.04 32.46 -28.59
N GLU A 222 4.83 31.14 -28.68
CA GLU A 222 4.85 30.22 -27.54
C GLU A 222 4.68 28.77 -28.06
N GLU A 223 5.80 28.10 -28.38
CA GLU A 223 5.84 26.64 -28.36
C GLU A 223 5.85 26.21 -26.89
N VAL A 224 4.66 26.04 -26.31
CA VAL A 224 4.48 25.51 -24.96
C VAL A 224 4.05 24.05 -25.06
N GLN A 225 5.05 23.19 -24.85
CA GLN A 225 5.03 22.09 -23.88
C GLN A 225 3.66 21.43 -23.63
N ASN A 226 3.45 20.27 -24.27
CA ASN A 226 2.54 19.25 -23.74
C ASN A 226 3.31 18.43 -22.69
N SER A 227 3.25 18.84 -21.42
CA SER A 227 3.70 18.03 -20.27
C SER A 227 2.52 17.77 -19.33
N PRO A 228 2.25 16.51 -18.90
CA PRO A 228 1.17 16.18 -17.99
C PRO A 228 1.38 16.84 -16.62
N GLU A 229 0.40 17.61 -16.18
CA GLU A 229 0.35 18.31 -14.91
C GLU A 229 0.63 17.35 -13.72
N GLY A 230 1.77 17.54 -13.04
CA GLY A 230 2.08 16.91 -11.75
C GLY A 230 3.55 16.56 -11.51
N GLN A 231 4.40 16.55 -12.54
CA GLN A 231 5.83 16.24 -12.39
C GLN A 231 6.66 17.52 -12.40
N HIS A 232 7.14 17.95 -11.23
CA HIS A 232 8.06 19.08 -11.13
C HIS A 232 9.42 18.67 -11.72
N GLU A 233 9.89 19.42 -12.70
CA GLU A 233 11.26 19.28 -13.22
C GLU A 233 12.22 20.01 -12.26
N TYR A 234 13.07 19.25 -11.59
CA TYR A 234 14.08 19.78 -10.67
C TYR A 234 15.33 20.27 -11.41
N PHE A 235 15.73 19.55 -12.46
CA PHE A 235 16.92 19.84 -13.25
C PHE A 235 16.65 19.65 -14.74
N ASP A 236 17.04 20.63 -15.53
CA ASP A 236 16.95 20.53 -16.98
C ASP A 236 18.03 19.59 -17.56
N MET A 237 17.82 19.13 -18.78
CA MET A 237 18.72 18.17 -19.42
C MET A 237 20.15 18.73 -19.65
N LYS A 238 20.30 20.06 -19.82
CA LYS A 238 21.61 20.69 -20.03
C LYS A 238 22.44 20.67 -18.75
N GLN A 239 21.79 20.85 -17.59
CA GLN A 239 22.43 20.75 -16.28
C GLN A 239 22.88 19.31 -15.97
N LEU A 240 22.11 18.31 -16.40
CA LEU A 240 22.39 16.90 -16.09
C LEU A 240 23.38 16.24 -17.04
N SER A 241 23.51 16.70 -18.28
CA SER A 241 24.45 16.13 -19.27
C SER A 241 25.89 16.01 -18.76
N PRO A 242 26.55 17.08 -18.24
CA PRO A 242 27.92 16.95 -17.76
C PRO A 242 28.05 16.04 -16.53
N ILE A 243 27.02 15.99 -15.68
CA ILE A 243 26.99 15.10 -14.52
C ILE A 243 26.89 13.65 -14.96
N HIS A 244 26.03 13.35 -15.94
CA HIS A 244 25.89 12.03 -16.53
C HIS A 244 27.21 11.54 -17.13
N GLU A 245 27.84 12.36 -17.98
CA GLU A 245 29.12 12.05 -18.62
C GLU A 245 30.24 11.77 -17.60
N THR A 246 30.27 12.52 -16.50
CA THR A 246 31.33 12.40 -15.48
C THR A 246 31.08 11.25 -14.50
N CYS A 247 29.83 11.03 -14.08
CA CYS A 247 29.51 10.16 -12.95
C CYS A 247 29.02 8.77 -13.35
N VAL A 248 28.46 8.59 -14.55
CA VAL A 248 27.94 7.29 -15.00
C VAL A 248 29.09 6.43 -15.51
N GLY A 249 29.22 5.23 -14.93
CA GLY A 249 30.37 4.35 -15.15
C GLY A 249 31.44 4.49 -14.07
N GLU A 250 31.51 5.62 -13.36
CA GLU A 250 32.44 5.88 -12.26
C GLU A 250 31.76 5.74 -10.88
N GLN A 251 30.86 6.67 -10.53
CA GLN A 251 30.08 6.66 -9.28
C GLN A 251 28.79 5.83 -9.41
N PHE A 252 28.13 5.90 -10.56
CA PHE A 252 26.92 5.17 -10.85
C PHE A 252 27.19 4.00 -11.80
N GLU A 253 26.34 2.98 -11.74
CA GLU A 253 26.31 1.93 -12.77
C GLU A 253 25.89 2.52 -14.12
N ALA A 254 26.20 1.81 -15.21
CA ALA A 254 25.87 2.25 -16.56
C ALA A 254 24.35 2.43 -16.73
N ILE A 255 23.94 3.63 -17.16
CA ILE A 255 22.54 4.00 -17.36
C ILE A 255 22.44 5.00 -18.53
N THR A 256 21.33 4.97 -19.27
CA THR A 256 21.11 5.92 -20.37
C THR A 256 20.90 7.33 -19.83
N ILE A 257 21.22 8.36 -20.63
CA ILE A 257 20.99 9.76 -20.23
C ILE A 257 19.51 10.06 -19.97
N ALA A 258 18.60 9.42 -20.71
CA ALA A 258 17.16 9.56 -20.51
C ALA A 258 16.69 8.94 -19.18
N ASP A 259 17.18 7.74 -18.85
CA ASP A 259 16.87 7.12 -17.57
C ASP A 259 17.54 7.86 -16.41
N PHE A 260 18.76 8.37 -16.58
CA PHE A 260 19.43 9.21 -15.58
C PHE A 260 18.61 10.47 -15.30
N TYR A 261 18.19 11.17 -16.36
CA TYR A 261 17.32 12.34 -16.27
C TYR A 261 16.02 12.02 -15.51
N ALA A 262 15.38 10.89 -15.84
CA ALA A 262 14.16 10.47 -15.16
C ALA A 262 14.41 10.17 -13.66
N ASN A 263 15.50 9.46 -13.30
CA ASN A 263 15.82 9.17 -11.90
C ASN A 263 16.11 10.44 -11.09
N ILE A 264 16.91 11.35 -11.64
CA ILE A 264 17.29 12.59 -10.97
C ILE A 264 16.08 13.51 -10.78
N ASN A 265 15.17 13.58 -11.77
CA ASN A 265 13.92 14.32 -11.67
C ASN A 265 12.80 13.55 -10.94
N LEU A 266 13.12 12.38 -10.36
CA LEU A 266 12.19 11.55 -9.59
C LEU A 266 10.97 11.08 -10.42
N TYR A 267 11.13 11.01 -11.73
CA TYR A 267 10.13 10.49 -12.65
C TYR A 267 10.11 8.95 -12.62
N PRO A 268 8.93 8.33 -12.83
CA PRO A 268 8.84 6.89 -12.96
C PRO A 268 9.69 6.39 -14.13
N CYS A 269 10.66 5.53 -13.86
CA CYS A 269 11.52 4.91 -14.87
C CYS A 269 11.72 3.42 -14.55
N LYS A 270 11.86 2.61 -15.62
CA LYS A 270 12.09 1.16 -15.49
C LYS A 270 13.50 0.85 -14.98
N ASN A 271 14.48 1.63 -15.43
CA ASN A 271 15.88 1.47 -15.06
C ASN A 271 16.20 2.41 -13.89
N LYS A 272 16.47 1.83 -12.72
CA LYS A 272 16.80 2.61 -11.53
C LYS A 272 18.29 2.97 -11.51
N LEU A 273 18.58 4.20 -11.11
CA LEU A 273 19.93 4.67 -10.85
C LEU A 273 20.52 3.88 -9.66
N LYS A 274 21.73 3.36 -9.83
CA LYS A 274 22.41 2.55 -8.82
C LYS A 274 23.82 3.05 -8.58
N ILE A 275 24.22 3.07 -7.31
CA ILE A 275 25.56 3.49 -6.89
C ILE A 275 26.52 2.30 -6.97
N LYS A 276 27.71 2.51 -7.56
CA LYS A 276 28.76 1.49 -7.56
C LYS A 276 29.33 1.27 -6.16
N ALA A 277 29.85 0.07 -5.91
CA ALA A 277 30.42 -0.27 -4.61
C ALA A 277 31.51 0.72 -4.19
N ARG A 278 31.45 1.19 -2.93
CA ARG A 278 32.37 2.17 -2.31
C ARG A 278 32.26 3.62 -2.82
N GLU A 279 31.25 3.94 -3.64
CA GLU A 279 31.04 5.31 -4.16
C GLU A 279 30.02 6.14 -3.36
N LYS A 280 29.37 5.56 -2.33
CA LYS A 280 28.29 6.22 -1.56
C LYS A 280 28.68 7.61 -1.01
N ILE A 281 29.92 7.79 -0.56
CA ILE A 281 30.40 9.09 -0.02
C ILE A 281 30.42 10.18 -1.09
N ARG A 282 30.95 9.86 -2.29
CA ARG A 282 31.00 10.80 -3.41
C ARG A 282 29.60 11.12 -3.94
N VAL A 283 28.71 10.12 -3.97
CA VAL A 283 27.31 10.34 -4.33
C VAL A 283 26.60 11.24 -3.29
N CYS A 284 26.85 11.08 -2.00
CA CYS A 284 26.33 12.02 -0.98
C CYS A 284 26.77 13.47 -1.25
N TYR A 285 28.03 13.68 -1.65
CA TYR A 285 28.53 15.01 -1.98
C TYR A 285 27.90 15.57 -3.27
N LEU A 286 27.70 14.73 -4.30
CA LEU A 286 26.98 15.12 -5.50
C LEU A 286 25.54 15.54 -5.19
N ILE A 287 24.81 14.76 -4.38
CA ILE A 287 23.45 15.09 -3.94
C ILE A 287 23.44 16.43 -3.20
N PHE A 288 24.43 16.68 -2.35
CA PHE A 288 24.56 17.97 -1.67
C PHE A 288 24.69 19.13 -2.69
N LEU A 289 25.62 19.03 -3.63
CA LEU A 289 25.83 20.07 -4.65
C LEU A 289 24.58 20.32 -5.51
N MET A 290 23.93 19.25 -5.96
CA MET A 290 22.69 19.34 -6.72
C MET A 290 21.58 19.99 -5.89
N SER A 291 21.43 19.62 -4.62
CA SER A 291 20.42 20.20 -3.74
C SER A 291 20.63 21.70 -3.51
N GLU A 292 21.88 22.17 -3.51
CA GLU A 292 22.20 23.60 -3.38
C GLU A 292 21.81 24.42 -4.62
N LYS A 293 21.70 23.79 -5.80
CA LYS A 293 21.18 24.44 -7.02
C LYS A 293 19.65 24.57 -7.02
N LEU A 294 18.94 23.83 -6.19
CA LEU A 294 17.49 23.94 -6.05
C LEU A 294 17.09 25.11 -5.14
N SER A 295 15.90 25.64 -5.42
CA SER A 295 15.27 26.64 -4.55
C SER A 295 14.98 26.03 -3.16
N LYS A 296 14.90 26.88 -2.13
CA LYS A 296 14.66 26.43 -0.74
C LYS A 296 13.39 25.58 -0.61
N GLN A 297 12.38 25.85 -1.43
CA GLN A 297 11.10 25.13 -1.41
C GLN A 297 11.25 23.66 -1.80
N TYR A 298 12.12 23.35 -2.76
CA TYR A 298 12.23 22.01 -3.35
C TYR A 298 13.44 21.22 -2.85
N ARG A 299 14.41 21.90 -2.21
CA ARG A 299 15.68 21.31 -1.77
C ARG A 299 15.51 20.11 -0.83
N ASP A 300 14.75 20.28 0.25
CA ASP A 300 14.60 19.23 1.27
C ASP A 300 13.73 18.07 0.77
N GLU A 301 12.69 18.38 0.00
CA GLU A 301 11.82 17.39 -0.62
C GLU A 301 12.58 16.51 -1.61
N TRP A 302 13.28 17.13 -2.57
CA TRP A 302 14.09 16.42 -3.56
C TRP A 302 15.16 15.56 -2.90
N ARG A 303 15.89 16.13 -1.91
CA ARG A 303 16.94 15.42 -1.18
C ARG A 303 16.41 14.17 -0.48
N SER A 304 15.29 14.28 0.23
CA SER A 304 14.67 13.14 0.92
C SER A 304 14.29 12.02 -0.04
N GLN A 305 13.72 12.38 -1.19
CA GLN A 305 13.28 11.42 -2.20
C GLN A 305 14.44 10.76 -2.95
N ILE A 306 15.48 11.51 -3.35
CA ILE A 306 16.64 10.95 -4.07
C ILE A 306 17.49 10.05 -3.16
N LEU A 307 17.61 10.38 -1.87
CA LEU A 307 18.28 9.51 -0.89
C LEU A 307 17.56 8.17 -0.73
N LYS A 308 16.21 8.19 -0.69
CA LYS A 308 15.40 6.99 -0.66
C LYS A 308 15.52 6.17 -1.95
N LEU A 309 15.58 6.82 -3.11
CA LEU A 309 15.77 6.16 -4.41
C LEU A 309 17.10 5.40 -4.46
N LEU A 310 18.16 5.99 -3.88
CA LEU A 310 19.53 5.48 -3.91
C LEU A 310 19.91 4.61 -2.70
N ASP A 311 18.97 4.32 -1.80
CA ASP A 311 19.19 3.52 -0.58
C ASP A 311 20.34 4.08 0.29
N ILE A 312 20.25 5.38 0.58
CA ILE A 312 21.14 6.11 1.48
C ILE A 312 20.34 6.58 2.70
N ASP A 313 20.74 6.16 3.89
CA ASP A 313 20.16 6.65 5.14
C ASP A 313 20.42 8.15 5.35
N GLU A 314 19.41 8.90 5.80
CA GLU A 314 19.52 10.34 6.09
C GLU A 314 20.61 10.62 7.14
N SER A 315 20.76 9.76 8.15
CA SER A 315 21.82 9.89 9.17
C SER A 315 23.21 9.70 8.57
N TYR A 316 23.36 8.71 7.68
CA TYR A 316 24.60 8.49 6.94
C TYR A 316 24.92 9.69 6.05
N TYR A 317 23.96 10.15 5.24
CA TYR A 317 24.09 11.32 4.39
C TYR A 317 24.60 12.52 5.19
N ARG A 318 23.93 12.89 6.29
CA ARG A 318 24.31 14.03 7.14
C ARG A 318 25.73 13.94 7.69
N SER A 319 26.22 12.74 7.97
CA SER A 319 27.58 12.54 8.47
C SER A 319 28.65 12.53 7.37
N LYS A 320 28.27 12.32 6.10
CA LYS A 320 29.21 12.00 5.01
C LYS A 320 29.20 12.97 3.84
N TYR A 321 28.14 13.77 3.65
CA TYR A 321 27.97 14.59 2.46
C TYR A 321 29.07 15.64 2.24
N LYS A 322 29.80 16.08 3.28
CA LYS A 322 30.96 16.97 3.16
C LYS A 322 32.32 16.28 3.25
N GLU A 323 32.36 14.95 3.38
CA GLU A 323 33.62 14.22 3.52
C GLU A 323 34.59 14.46 2.35
N PRO A 324 34.12 14.60 1.08
CA PRO A 324 35.04 14.88 -0.01
C PRO A 324 35.75 16.24 0.01
N VAL A 325 35.25 17.17 0.82
CA VAL A 325 35.83 18.52 1.03
C VAL A 325 36.17 18.75 2.51
N SER A 326 36.38 17.68 3.27
CA SER A 326 36.82 17.75 4.67
C SER A 326 38.28 18.22 4.78
N ASP A 327 38.78 18.45 6.00
CA ASP A 327 40.16 18.91 6.23
C ASP A 327 41.23 17.90 5.76
N PHE A 328 40.88 16.61 5.72
CA PHE A 328 41.76 15.52 5.30
C PHE A 328 41.03 14.52 4.38
N PRO A 329 40.66 14.91 3.14
CA PRO A 329 39.96 14.02 2.22
C PRO A 329 40.95 13.02 1.61
N SER A 330 40.47 11.85 1.21
CA SER A 330 41.29 10.94 0.38
C SER A 330 41.58 11.55 -0.98
N ASP A 331 42.68 11.17 -1.63
CA ASP A 331 43.03 11.64 -2.98
C ASP A 331 41.89 11.44 -3.99
N SER A 332 41.20 10.29 -3.91
CA SER A 332 40.05 9.99 -4.77
C SER A 332 38.87 10.93 -4.54
N ASN A 333 38.63 11.32 -3.29
CA ASN A 333 37.59 12.26 -2.94
C ASN A 333 37.95 13.70 -3.34
N GLN A 334 39.21 14.09 -3.15
CA GLN A 334 39.70 15.40 -3.56
C GLN A 334 39.64 15.57 -5.08
N LYS A 335 39.99 14.52 -5.84
CA LYS A 335 39.87 14.52 -7.31
C LYS A 335 38.41 14.69 -7.74
N PHE A 336 37.51 13.89 -7.18
CA PHE A 336 36.08 13.99 -7.48
C PHE A 336 35.52 15.37 -7.12
N ALA A 337 35.90 15.94 -5.98
CA ALA A 337 35.44 17.27 -5.58
C ALA A 337 35.86 18.36 -6.59
N LYS A 338 37.08 18.29 -7.12
CA LYS A 338 37.55 19.20 -8.18
C LYS A 338 36.81 19.01 -9.50
N GLU A 339 36.52 17.77 -9.89
CA GLU A 339 35.71 17.47 -11.07
C GLU A 339 34.30 18.07 -10.91
N MET A 340 33.67 17.91 -9.74
CA MET A 340 32.37 18.51 -9.45
C MET A 340 32.42 20.05 -9.38
N GLU A 341 33.49 20.63 -8.83
CA GLU A 341 33.68 22.08 -8.84
C GLU A 341 33.70 22.64 -10.27
N SER A 342 34.26 21.91 -11.25
CA SER A 342 34.22 22.35 -12.64
C SER A 342 32.82 22.29 -13.29
N ILE A 343 31.92 21.46 -12.75
CA ILE A 343 30.54 21.30 -13.25
C ILE A 343 29.58 22.28 -12.56
N PHE A 344 29.76 22.52 -11.26
CA PHE A 344 28.86 23.32 -10.43
C PHE A 344 29.38 24.72 -10.09
N GLY A 345 30.67 24.99 -10.27
CA GLY A 345 31.36 26.23 -9.89
C GLY A 345 31.17 27.40 -10.85
#